data_AF-A0A9D2EV72-F1
#
_entry.id   AF-A0A9D2EV72-F1
#
_cell.length_a   1.000
_cell.length_b   1.000
_cell.length_c   1.000
_cell.angle_alpha   90.00
_cell.angle_beta   90.00
_cell.angle_gamma   90.00
#
_symmetry.space_group_name_H-M   'P 1'
#
loop_
_entity.id
_entity.type
_entity.pdbx_description
1 polymer ?
#
loop_
_entity_poly.entity_id
_entity_poly.type
_entity_poly.pdbx_seq_one_letter_code
_entity_poly.pdbx_strand_id
1 'polypeptide(L)' 'MKKPYRRAQDSPDTPFSLQELWEDIQQTKTVLDSALDNFNQVTDPLLIDYYSYTIKAAGIRYQFLLKQAKYLDLTSCS' A
#
# COMPACT_ATOMS: atom_id res chain seq x y z
N MET A 1 14.38 -0.26 -13.35
CA MET A 1 14.96 0.51 -12.22
C MET A 1 14.04 0.40 -11.01
N LYS A 2 14.42 -0.40 -9.99
CA LYS A 2 13.77 -0.31 -8.67
C LYS A 2 14.35 0.94 -8.00
N LYS A 3 13.53 1.91 -7.60
CA LYS A 3 14.02 3.03 -6.78
C LYS A 3 14.63 2.40 -5.52
N PRO A 4 15.89 2.70 -5.16
CA PRO A 4 16.45 2.20 -3.92
C PRO A 4 15.61 2.76 -2.77
N TYR A 5 15.23 1.89 -1.83
CA TYR A 5 14.58 2.28 -0.59
C TYR A 5 15.58 3.14 0.20
N ARG A 6 15.52 4.47 0.07
CA ARG A 6 16.36 5.40 0.83
C ARG A 6 15.82 5.46 2.25
N ARG A 7 16.57 4.93 3.19
CA ARG A 7 16.35 5.14 4.63
C ARG A 7 17.52 5.92 5.20
N ALA A 8 17.30 7.21 5.47
CA ALA A 8 18.05 8.11 6.37
C ALA A 8 17.34 9.48 6.34
N GLN A 9 16.41 9.78 7.26
CA GLN A 9 16.54 10.62 8.48
C GLN A 9 15.50 11.78 8.35
N ASP A 10 14.69 12.27 9.30
CA ASP A 10 14.67 12.27 10.77
C ASP A 10 13.24 12.47 11.33
N SER A 11 12.82 11.59 12.26
CA SER A 11 11.88 11.76 13.40
C SER A 11 11.53 10.35 13.91
N PRO A 12 11.75 10.00 15.18
CA PRO A 12 11.62 8.61 15.67
C PRO A 12 10.21 8.03 15.57
N ASP A 13 9.18 8.88 15.43
CA ASP A 13 7.78 8.47 15.52
C ASP A 13 7.02 8.48 14.19
N THR A 14 7.67 8.88 13.07
CA THR A 14 6.98 8.95 11.77
C THR A 14 7.79 8.30 10.64
N PRO A 15 7.42 7.08 10.19
CA PRO A 15 8.19 6.34 9.19
C PRO A 15 8.07 6.85 7.74
N PHE A 16 7.25 7.87 7.45
CA PHE A 16 6.98 8.38 6.10
C PHE A 16 6.69 9.89 6.12
N SER A 17 7.09 10.64 5.08
CA SER A 17 6.48 11.95 4.83
C SER A 17 5.01 11.79 4.38
N LEU A 18 4.17 12.82 4.60
CA LEU A 18 2.77 12.81 4.15
C LEU A 18 2.65 12.56 2.63
N GLN A 19 3.57 13.11 1.84
CA GLN A 19 3.60 12.91 0.40
C GLN A 19 3.91 11.45 0.03
N GLU A 20 4.97 10.87 0.60
CA GLU A 20 5.34 9.47 0.34
C GLU A 20 4.23 8.52 0.77
N LEU A 21 3.57 8.81 1.88
CA LEU A 21 2.45 8.02 2.36
C LEU A 21 1.26 8.06 1.38
N TRP A 22 0.94 9.25 0.85
CA TRP A 22 -0.10 9.39 -0.17
C TRP A 22 0.26 8.66 -1.47
N GLU A 23 1.51 8.77 -1.93
CA GLU A 23 2.00 8.04 -3.11
C GLU A 23 1.87 6.52 -2.92
N ASP A 24 2.27 6.01 -1.75
CA ASP A 24 2.17 4.59 -1.40
C ASP A 24 0.71 4.11 -1.30
N ILE A 25 -0.20 4.94 -0.79
CA ILE A 25 -1.64 4.64 -0.75
C ILE A 25 -2.18 4.51 -2.17
N GLN A 26 -1.90 5.47 -3.05
CA GLN A 26 -2.37 5.44 -4.44
C GLN A 26 -1.82 4.22 -5.19
N GLN A 27 -0.52 3.97 -5.06
CA GLN A 27 0.10 2.82 -5.72
C GLN A 27 -0.50 1.49 -5.21
N THR A 28 -0.68 1.34 -3.90
CA THR A 28 -1.25 0.12 -3.32
C THR A 28 -2.71 -0.05 -3.76
N LYS A 29 -3.47 1.03 -3.86
CA LYS A 29 -4.84 1.00 -4.38
C LYS A 29 -4.89 0.55 -5.84
N THR A 30 -4.03 1.09 -6.70
CA THR A 30 -3.94 0.66 -8.11
C THR A 30 -3.65 -0.83 -8.23
N VAL A 31 -2.74 -1.37 -7.41
CA VAL A 31 -2.44 -2.81 -7.37
C VAL A 31 -3.66 -3.62 -6.94
N LEU A 32 -4.38 -3.17 -5.91
CA LEU A 32 -5.61 -3.82 -5.44
C LEU A 32 -6.69 -3.85 -6.52
N ASP A 33 -7.00 -2.70 -7.10
CA ASP A 33 -8.04 -2.55 -8.12
C ASP A 33 -7.72 -3.45 -9.33
N SER A 34 -6.47 -3.38 -9.81
CA SER A 34 -6.00 -4.22 -10.92
C SER A 34 -6.07 -5.72 -10.59
N ALA A 35 -5.69 -6.12 -9.37
CA ALA A 35 -5.73 -7.53 -8.98
C ALA A 35 -7.16 -8.06 -8.85
N LEU A 36 -8.09 -7.25 -8.32
CA LEU A 36 -9.51 -7.57 -8.25
C LEU A 36 -10.13 -7.71 -9.64
N ASP A 37 -9.85 -6.76 -10.53
CA ASP A 37 -10.38 -6.79 -11.89
C ASP A 37 -9.90 -8.04 -12.65
N ASN A 38 -8.61 -8.36 -12.56
CA ASN A 38 -8.07 -9.56 -13.21
C ASN A 38 -8.55 -10.86 -12.55
N PHE A 39 -8.68 -10.90 -11.22
CA PHE A 39 -9.19 -12.08 -10.50
C PHE A 39 -10.60 -12.46 -10.98
N ASN A 40 -11.45 -11.47 -11.28
CA ASN A 40 -12.81 -11.71 -11.76
C ASN A 40 -12.88 -12.28 -13.19
N GLN A 41 -11.80 -12.15 -13.98
CA GLN A 41 -11.78 -12.58 -15.39
C GLN A 41 -10.95 -13.85 -15.62
N VAL A 42 -10.06 -14.20 -14.68
CA VAL A 42 -9.10 -15.28 -14.87
C VAL A 42 -9.67 -16.64 -14.51
N THR A 43 -9.37 -17.65 -15.31
CA THR A 43 -9.76 -19.05 -15.08
C THR A 43 -8.56 -19.97 -14.84
N ASP A 44 -7.34 -19.48 -15.06
CA ASP A 44 -6.11 -20.21 -14.77
C ASP A 44 -5.94 -20.38 -13.24
N PRO A 45 -5.89 -21.62 -12.71
CA PRO A 45 -5.77 -21.87 -11.27
C PRO A 45 -4.55 -21.22 -10.62
N LEU A 46 -3.40 -21.16 -11.30
CA LEU A 46 -2.19 -20.55 -10.74
C LEU A 46 -2.33 -19.03 -10.64
N LEU A 47 -3.02 -18.42 -11.61
CA LEU A 47 -3.30 -16.99 -11.57
C LEU A 47 -4.37 -16.64 -10.54
N ILE A 48 -5.36 -17.51 -10.34
CA ILE A 48 -6.35 -17.38 -9.24
C ILE A 48 -5.62 -17.33 -7.89
N ASP A 49 -4.70 -18.26 -7.63
CA ASP A 49 -3.91 -18.27 -6.39
C ASP A 49 -3.04 -17.02 -6.26
N TYR A 50 -2.37 -16.63 -7.34
CA TYR A 50 -1.54 -15.44 -7.40
C TYR A 50 -2.33 -14.17 -7.04
N TYR A 51 -3.48 -13.95 -7.67
CA TYR A 51 -4.29 -12.76 -7.43
C TYR A 51 -4.96 -12.82 -6.05
N SER A 52 -5.41 -13.99 -5.59
CA SER A 52 -5.91 -14.17 -4.21
C SER A 52 -4.88 -13.73 -3.17
N TYR A 53 -3.63 -14.17 -3.32
CA TYR A 53 -2.54 -13.75 -2.45
C TYR A 53 -2.23 -12.25 -2.58
N THR A 54 -2.20 -11.75 -3.82
CA THR A 54 -1.93 -10.33 -4.11
C THR A 54 -2.98 -9.42 -3.48
N ILE A 55 -4.26 -9.73 -3.64
CA ILE A 55 -5.39 -9.00 -3.06
C ILE A 55 -5.26 -8.97 -1.53
N LYS A 56 -4.97 -10.12 -0.90
CA LYS A 56 -4.79 -10.19 0.55
C LYS A 56 -3.60 -9.34 1.03
N ALA A 57 -2.44 -9.49 0.39
CA ALA A 57 -1.23 -8.77 0.76
C ALA A 57 -1.36 -7.26 0.56
N ALA A 58 -1.86 -6.83 -0.60
CA ALA A 58 -2.08 -5.42 -0.90
C ALA A 58 -3.18 -4.82 -0.01
N GLY A 59 -4.22 -5.59 0.33
CA GLY A 59 -5.27 -5.19 1.26
C GLY A 59 -4.74 -4.89 2.66
N ILE A 60 -3.89 -5.78 3.20
CA ILE A 60 -3.22 -5.57 4.49
C ILE A 60 -2.34 -4.31 4.43
N ARG A 61 -1.54 -4.14 3.37
CA ARG A 61 -0.70 -2.94 3.20
C ARG A 61 -1.55 -1.66 3.13
N TYR A 62 -2.64 -1.67 2.37
CA TYR A 62 -3.52 -0.52 2.22
C TYR A 62 -4.15 -0.11 3.55
N GLN A 63 -4.65 -1.07 4.32
CA GLN A 63 -5.19 -0.81 5.66
C GLN A 63 -4.14 -0.22 6.61
N PHE A 64 -2.91 -0.72 6.57
CA PHE A 64 -1.82 -0.17 7.35
C PHE A 64 -1.52 1.29 6.97
N LEU A 65 -1.39 1.59 5.68
CA LEU A 65 -1.09 2.95 5.21
C LEU A 65 -2.21 3.95 5.57
N LEU A 66 -3.48 3.54 5.48
CA LEU A 66 -4.61 4.38 5.92
C LEU A 66 -4.57 4.68 7.42
N LYS A 67 -4.17 3.71 8.25
CA LYS A 67 -3.98 3.93 9.70
C LYS A 67 -2.85 4.92 9.96
N GLN A 68 -1.74 4.82 9.24
CA GLN A 68 -0.64 5.77 9.33
C GLN A 68 -1.08 7.18 8.91
N ALA A 69 -1.91 7.31 7.87
CA ALA A 69 -2.39 8.60 7.40
C ALA A 69 -3.28 9.27 8.44
N LYS A 70 -4.18 8.49 9.05
CA LYS A 70 -5.04 8.95 10.15
C LYS A 70 -4.23 9.36 11.38
N TYR A 71 -3.19 8.59 11.72
CA TYR A 71 -2.31 8.93 12.84
C TYR A 71 -1.61 10.26 12.60
N LEU A 72 -1.05 10.46 11.40
CA LEU A 72 -0.37 11.71 11.05
C LEU A 72 -1.27 12.94 11.07
N ASP A 73 -2.48 12.80 10.52
CA ASP A 73 -3.49 13.86 10.53
C ASP A 73 -3.83 14.28 11.97
N LEU A 74 -4.04 13.31 12.86
CA LEU A 74 -4.32 13.56 14.29
C LEU A 74 -3.13 14.18 15.04
N THR A 75 -1.89 13.75 14.77
CA THR A 75 -0.70 14.30 15.43
C THR A 75 -0.33 15.69 14.91
N SER A 76 -0.74 16.06 13.70
CA SER A 76 -0.47 17.39 13.13
C SER A 76 -1.37 18.51 13.68
N CYS A 77 -2.43 18.15 14.41
CA CYS A 77 -3.37 19.09 15.04
C CYS A 77 -3.15 19.25 16.57
N SER A 78 -2.07 18.68 17.13
CA SER A 78 -1.70 18.78 18.56
C SER A 78 -0.46 19.64 18.74
#